data_AF-A0A6P0JR88-F1
#
_entry.id   AF-A0A6P0JR88-F1
#
_cell.length_a   1.000
_cell.length_b   1.000
_cell.length_c   1.000
_cell.angle_alpha   90.00
_cell.angle_beta   90.00
_cell.angle_gamma   90.00
#
_symmetry.space_group_name_H-M   'P 1'
#
loop_
_entity.id
_entity.type
_entity.pdbx_description
1 polymer ?
#
loop_
_entity_poly.entity_id
_entity_poly.type
_entity_poly.pdbx_seq_one_letter_code
_entity_poly.pdbx_strand_id
1 'polypeptide(L)'
;ELLEDQYPQGCPEPLVYDWLWQVTTILAVLHQRQIIHRDIKPSNLMFRTSSKRWGGGKVVLIDFGGAKQIDTKSSVTRLFSSGYSPPEQINGEGVGPDADIFALGRTMIHLLTAEHPMELENVETGQLSWRQYATITPAFADLLDMMTHPQPENRPQSARELKRLLSKLSGIRTQAKQQTLTRWWQQTKAQMQEGRKVTSARLVRLRQAILWGVKQVGWATLATVRETIFAGVGAMIGAGVGVVLVAQTQLGDDFAELLNRVLFGSPSEGIASSEVLGLAITGFGTGLGLAVAESYGQRNYPLWPAVVGFLSYAIAGLIWLGLPIRLELRLLLMLGVTIPLVTWSLGFSSYLWLHSAIALFGTGFTLFHLLNGNGLSALFLQNNILPFTNLNLTMGFFTVTGLTMGFSLGLSYYIFQPLLRWLEHR
;
A
#
# COMPACT_ATOMS: atom_id res chain seq x y z
N GLU A 1 -6.13 -55.67 -2.92
CA GLU A 1 -5.62 -54.74 -1.87
C GLU A 1 -4.98 -53.49 -2.47
N LEU A 2 -3.69 -53.44 -2.83
CA LEU A 2 -3.04 -52.17 -3.23
C LEU A 2 -3.76 -51.41 -4.38
N LEU A 3 -4.08 -52.11 -5.48
CA LEU A 3 -4.78 -51.51 -6.60
C LEU A 3 -6.23 -51.17 -6.23
N GLU A 4 -6.94 -52.04 -5.53
CA GLU A 4 -8.34 -51.83 -5.14
C GLU A 4 -8.51 -50.67 -4.13
N ASP A 5 -7.63 -50.56 -3.15
CA ASP A 5 -7.81 -49.67 -1.99
C ASP A 5 -7.19 -48.28 -2.20
N GLN A 6 -6.10 -48.17 -2.97
CA GLN A 6 -5.31 -46.93 -3.04
C GLN A 6 -5.05 -46.43 -4.46
N TYR A 7 -4.92 -47.34 -5.42
CA TYR A 7 -4.57 -46.98 -6.79
C TYR A 7 -5.49 -47.68 -7.80
N PRO A 8 -6.82 -47.43 -7.74
CA PRO A 8 -7.81 -48.12 -8.59
C PRO A 8 -7.70 -47.78 -10.08
N GLN A 9 -6.84 -46.82 -10.43
CA GLN A 9 -6.55 -46.38 -11.79
C GLN A 9 -5.07 -46.60 -12.15
N GLY A 10 -4.36 -47.43 -11.38
CA GLY A 10 -2.94 -47.70 -11.56
C GLY A 10 -2.03 -46.86 -10.65
N CYS A 11 -0.86 -47.41 -10.37
CA CYS A 11 0.16 -46.81 -9.49
C CYS A 11 1.00 -45.75 -10.22
N PRO A 12 1.39 -44.66 -9.55
CA PRO A 12 2.32 -43.68 -10.12
C PRO A 12 3.66 -44.30 -10.55
N GLU A 13 4.16 -43.90 -11.73
CA GLU A 13 5.45 -44.33 -12.27
C GLU A 13 6.61 -44.35 -11.24
N PRO A 14 6.82 -43.32 -10.39
CA PRO A 14 7.90 -43.34 -9.42
C PRO A 14 7.88 -44.53 -8.46
N LEU A 15 6.69 -45.01 -8.07
CA LEU A 15 6.55 -46.14 -7.16
C LEU A 15 6.84 -47.46 -7.89
N VAL A 16 6.25 -47.63 -9.07
CA VAL A 16 6.48 -48.82 -9.90
C VAL A 16 7.95 -48.96 -10.30
N TYR A 17 8.60 -47.84 -10.64
CA TYR A 17 10.04 -47.82 -10.92
C TYR A 17 10.86 -48.30 -9.71
N ASP A 18 10.51 -47.83 -8.50
CA ASP A 18 11.20 -48.26 -7.28
C ASP A 18 10.97 -49.75 -6.98
N TRP A 19 9.75 -50.24 -7.12
CA TRP A 19 9.44 -51.66 -6.93
C TRP A 19 10.14 -52.54 -7.96
N LEU A 20 10.16 -52.12 -9.23
CA LEU A 20 10.92 -52.80 -10.28
C LEU A 20 12.41 -52.86 -9.92
N TRP A 21 13.00 -51.77 -9.43
CA TRP A 21 14.39 -51.74 -8.97
C TRP A 21 14.65 -52.72 -7.83
N GLN A 22 13.75 -52.74 -6.83
CA GLN A 22 13.85 -53.62 -5.67
C GLN A 22 13.72 -55.10 -6.07
N VAL A 23 12.71 -55.47 -6.86
CA VAL A 23 12.50 -56.86 -7.29
C VAL A 23 13.63 -57.32 -8.22
N THR A 24 14.08 -56.47 -9.14
CA THR A 24 15.27 -56.77 -9.97
C THR A 24 16.51 -56.99 -9.11
N THR A 25 16.63 -56.31 -7.97
CA THR A 25 17.70 -56.56 -7.00
C THR A 25 17.64 -57.96 -6.40
N ILE A 26 16.45 -58.44 -6.06
CA ILE A 26 16.24 -59.79 -5.55
C ILE A 26 16.56 -60.82 -6.65
N LEU A 27 16.06 -60.62 -7.86
CA LEU A 27 16.31 -61.53 -8.99
C LEU A 27 17.78 -61.65 -9.35
N ALA A 28 18.54 -60.54 -9.34
CA ALA A 28 19.98 -60.59 -9.58
C ALA A 28 20.72 -61.51 -8.59
N VAL A 29 20.25 -61.55 -7.35
CA VAL A 29 20.81 -62.39 -6.28
C VAL A 29 20.41 -63.87 -6.44
N LEU A 30 19.20 -64.14 -6.97
CA LEU A 30 18.73 -65.50 -7.27
C LEU A 30 19.41 -66.08 -8.51
N HIS A 31 19.42 -65.31 -9.61
CA HIS A 31 20.01 -65.70 -10.89
C HIS A 31 21.51 -65.98 -10.76
N GLN A 32 22.23 -65.24 -9.91
CA GLN A 32 23.63 -65.51 -9.60
C GLN A 32 23.85 -66.90 -8.98
N ARG A 33 22.86 -67.40 -8.22
CA ARG A 33 22.86 -68.75 -7.64
C ARG A 33 22.22 -69.80 -8.55
N GLN A 34 22.00 -69.46 -9.82
CA GLN A 34 21.37 -70.33 -10.83
C GLN A 34 19.94 -70.75 -10.45
N ILE A 35 19.21 -69.91 -9.70
CA ILE A 35 17.82 -70.13 -9.31
C ILE A 35 16.91 -69.22 -10.13
N ILE A 36 15.90 -69.79 -10.80
CA ILE A 36 14.85 -69.05 -11.53
C ILE A 36 13.55 -69.17 -10.73
N HIS A 37 12.83 -68.07 -10.52
CA HIS A 37 11.63 -68.04 -9.69
C HIS A 37 10.40 -68.67 -10.38
N ARG A 38 10.20 -68.36 -11.67
CA ARG A 38 9.14 -68.87 -12.57
C ARG A 38 7.70 -68.46 -12.24
N ASP A 39 7.43 -67.96 -11.04
CA ASP A 39 6.09 -67.49 -10.65
C ASP A 39 6.07 -66.03 -10.15
N ILE A 40 6.53 -65.09 -10.98
CA ILE A 40 6.50 -63.66 -10.63
C ILE A 40 5.17 -63.06 -11.05
N LYS A 41 4.43 -62.53 -10.07
CA LYS A 41 3.11 -61.89 -10.23
C LYS A 41 2.82 -61.02 -9.00
N PRO A 42 1.83 -60.12 -9.04
CA PRO A 42 1.51 -59.25 -7.90
C PRO A 42 1.31 -59.98 -6.56
N SER A 43 0.65 -61.14 -6.55
CA SER A 43 0.39 -61.90 -5.32
C SER A 43 1.66 -62.41 -4.62
N ASN A 44 2.77 -62.51 -5.36
CA ASN A 44 4.05 -63.03 -4.85
C ASN A 44 5.01 -61.88 -4.47
N LEU A 45 4.56 -60.63 -4.54
CA LEU A 45 5.28 -59.45 -4.07
C LEU A 45 4.60 -58.90 -2.81
N MET A 46 5.31 -58.92 -1.69
CA MET A 46 4.80 -58.41 -0.41
C MET A 46 5.59 -57.20 0.07
N PHE A 47 4.92 -56.31 0.81
CA PHE A 47 5.59 -55.22 1.50
C PHE A 47 6.00 -55.64 2.91
N ARG A 48 7.22 -55.31 3.33
CA ARG A 48 7.67 -55.54 4.71
C ARG A 48 6.88 -54.65 5.68
N THR A 49 6.27 -55.26 6.69
CA THR A 49 5.27 -54.71 7.64
C THR A 49 5.64 -53.44 8.42
N SER A 50 6.88 -52.97 8.37
CA SER A 50 7.32 -51.78 9.11
C SER A 50 6.96 -50.43 8.45
N SER A 51 6.48 -50.42 7.21
CA SER A 51 6.09 -49.19 6.51
C SER A 51 4.57 -49.07 6.39
N LYS A 52 3.93 -48.38 7.34
CA LYS A 52 2.48 -48.03 7.31
C LYS A 52 2.08 -47.02 6.22
N ARG A 53 2.89 -46.88 5.17
CA ARG A 53 2.57 -46.13 3.95
C ARG A 53 2.94 -47.03 2.78
N TRP A 54 1.92 -47.57 2.11
CA TRP A 54 2.07 -48.24 0.83
C TRP A 54 2.74 -47.26 -0.15
N GLY A 55 3.74 -47.72 -0.91
CA GLY A 55 4.52 -46.87 -1.81
C GLY A 55 6.03 -46.84 -1.51
N GLY A 56 6.45 -46.54 -0.28
CA GLY A 56 7.87 -46.38 0.06
C GLY A 56 8.51 -47.57 0.80
N GLY A 57 7.79 -48.68 0.92
CA GLY A 57 8.21 -49.86 1.67
C GLY A 57 9.22 -50.73 0.94
N LYS A 58 9.94 -51.57 1.71
CA LYS A 58 10.78 -52.62 1.12
C LYS A 58 9.88 -53.76 0.59
N VAL A 59 9.98 -54.03 -0.71
CA VAL A 59 9.32 -55.18 -1.37
C VAL A 59 10.14 -56.43 -1.12
N VAL A 60 9.46 -57.53 -0.82
CA VAL A 60 10.04 -58.87 -0.73
C VAL A 60 9.32 -59.80 -1.71
N LEU A 61 10.09 -60.68 -2.34
CA LEU A 61 9.59 -61.75 -3.20
C LEU A 61 9.34 -62.99 -2.33
N ILE A 62 8.16 -63.57 -2.46
CA ILE A 62 7.72 -64.75 -1.71
C ILE A 62 7.31 -65.87 -2.67
N ASP A 63 7.05 -67.06 -2.09
CA ASP A 63 6.62 -68.26 -2.79
C ASP A 63 7.59 -68.81 -3.86
N PHE A 64 8.60 -69.53 -3.36
CA PHE A 64 9.58 -70.24 -4.17
C PHE A 64 9.11 -71.66 -4.55
N GLY A 65 7.82 -71.99 -4.39
CA GLY A 65 7.28 -73.33 -4.66
C GLY A 65 7.45 -73.77 -6.13
N GLY A 66 7.63 -72.82 -7.04
CA GLY A 66 7.91 -73.04 -8.45
C GLY A 66 9.38 -72.86 -8.88
N ALA A 67 10.27 -72.53 -7.95
CA ALA A 67 11.64 -72.18 -8.27
C ALA A 67 12.46 -73.41 -8.71
N LYS A 68 13.32 -73.24 -9.72
CA LYS A 68 14.16 -74.33 -10.26
C LYS A 68 15.60 -73.90 -10.42
N GLN A 69 16.52 -74.83 -10.15
CA GLN A 69 17.93 -74.67 -10.48
C GLN A 69 18.15 -75.01 -11.96
N ILE A 70 18.93 -74.17 -12.66
CA ILE A 70 19.09 -74.21 -14.13
C ILE A 70 19.57 -75.59 -14.67
N ASP A 71 20.24 -76.41 -13.84
CA ASP A 71 20.90 -77.65 -14.28
C ASP A 71 20.13 -78.97 -13.98
N THR A 72 18.89 -78.91 -13.48
CA THR A 72 18.13 -80.13 -13.13
C THR A 72 17.26 -80.63 -14.29
N LYS A 73 17.67 -81.71 -14.98
CA LYS A 73 16.88 -82.43 -16.02
C LYS A 73 15.72 -83.27 -15.44
N SER A 74 14.93 -82.72 -14.53
CA SER A 74 13.70 -83.33 -14.01
C SER A 74 12.45 -82.69 -14.63
N SER A 75 11.38 -83.49 -14.76
CA SER A 75 10.14 -83.18 -15.48
C SER A 75 9.61 -81.78 -15.18
N VAL A 76 9.23 -81.05 -16.23
CA VAL A 76 8.65 -79.72 -16.13
C VAL A 76 7.23 -79.87 -15.58
N THR A 77 7.06 -79.74 -14.27
CA THR A 77 5.74 -79.38 -13.73
C THR A 77 5.37 -78.05 -14.37
N ARG A 78 4.31 -78.04 -15.19
CA ARG A 78 3.82 -76.83 -15.87
C ARG A 78 3.29 -75.85 -14.81
N LEU A 79 4.17 -75.00 -14.31
CA LEU A 79 3.84 -73.85 -13.48
C LEU A 79 3.41 -72.73 -14.42
N PHE A 80 2.12 -72.43 -14.38
CA PHE A 80 1.48 -71.45 -15.23
C PHE A 80 0.77 -70.41 -14.37
N SER A 81 1.13 -69.15 -14.57
CA SER A 81 0.39 -68.00 -14.04
C SER A 81 -0.20 -67.23 -15.21
N SER A 82 -1.53 -67.29 -15.30
CA SER A 82 -2.30 -66.73 -16.40
C SER A 82 -1.97 -65.25 -16.62
N GLY A 83 -1.53 -64.91 -17.83
CA GLY A 83 -1.16 -63.54 -18.19
C GLY A 83 0.23 -63.09 -17.75
N TYR A 84 0.97 -63.82 -16.91
CA TYR A 84 2.32 -63.43 -16.44
C TYR A 84 3.43 -64.34 -16.95
N SER A 85 3.16 -65.65 -17.04
CA SER A 85 4.16 -66.61 -17.51
C SER A 85 4.51 -66.37 -18.98
N PRO A 86 5.80 -66.42 -19.36
CA PRO A 86 6.21 -66.23 -20.73
C PRO A 86 5.92 -67.46 -21.62
N PRO A 87 5.78 -67.29 -22.95
CA PRO A 87 5.40 -68.36 -23.87
C PRO A 87 6.29 -69.61 -23.77
N GLU A 88 7.61 -69.44 -23.68
CA GLU A 88 8.55 -70.55 -23.59
C GLU A 88 8.38 -71.36 -22.29
N GLN A 89 7.93 -70.74 -21.20
CA GLN A 89 7.60 -71.45 -19.96
C GLN A 89 6.29 -72.24 -20.11
N ILE A 90 5.32 -71.73 -20.86
CA ILE A 90 4.03 -72.38 -21.13
C ILE A 90 4.25 -73.62 -22.02
N ASN A 91 5.09 -73.48 -23.03
CA ASN A 91 5.42 -74.53 -23.99
C ASN A 91 6.36 -75.60 -23.41
N GLY A 92 6.92 -75.37 -22.22
CA GLY A 92 7.86 -76.30 -21.58
C GLY A 92 9.25 -76.29 -22.22
N GLU A 93 9.61 -75.19 -22.88
CA GLU A 93 10.90 -74.97 -23.51
C GLU A 93 11.97 -74.59 -22.46
N GLY A 94 13.19 -74.27 -22.91
CA GLY A 94 14.28 -73.87 -22.03
C GLY A 94 13.98 -72.55 -21.32
N VAL A 95 13.66 -72.60 -20.02
CA VAL A 95 13.38 -71.41 -19.22
C VAL A 95 14.66 -70.86 -18.60
N GLY A 96 15.04 -69.63 -18.96
CA GLY A 96 16.19 -68.89 -18.45
C GLY A 96 15.82 -67.75 -17.48
N PRO A 97 16.82 -66.99 -16.99
CA PRO A 97 16.62 -65.81 -16.14
C PRO A 97 15.72 -64.71 -16.74
N ASP A 98 15.67 -64.62 -18.06
CA ASP A 98 14.85 -63.70 -18.84
C ASP A 98 13.34 -63.98 -18.70
N ALA A 99 12.95 -65.22 -18.37
CA ALA A 99 11.57 -65.58 -18.09
C ALA A 99 11.01 -64.87 -16.85
N ASP A 100 11.84 -64.75 -15.79
CA ASP A 100 11.50 -63.95 -14.61
C ASP A 100 11.37 -62.45 -14.96
N ILE A 101 12.20 -61.96 -15.89
CA ILE A 101 12.16 -60.56 -16.33
C ILE A 101 10.88 -60.27 -17.10
N PHE A 102 10.44 -61.18 -17.96
CA PHE A 102 9.15 -61.08 -18.64
C PHE A 102 7.98 -60.99 -17.66
N ALA A 103 7.93 -61.93 -16.72
CA ALA A 103 6.87 -61.97 -15.72
C ALA A 103 6.89 -60.73 -14.81
N LEU A 104 8.07 -60.21 -14.49
CA LEU A 104 8.23 -58.95 -13.78
C LEU A 104 7.74 -57.74 -14.60
N GLY A 105 8.03 -57.71 -15.90
CA GLY A 105 7.55 -56.65 -16.80
C GLY A 105 6.03 -56.59 -16.86
N ARG A 106 5.38 -57.75 -17.05
CA ARG A 106 3.91 -57.86 -17.04
C ARG A 106 3.32 -57.47 -15.68
N THR A 107 3.99 -57.82 -14.59
CA THR A 107 3.61 -57.40 -13.24
C THR A 107 3.66 -55.88 -13.07
N MET A 108 4.72 -55.22 -13.55
CA MET A 108 4.85 -53.76 -13.46
C MET A 108 3.82 -53.04 -14.35
N ILE A 109 3.54 -53.57 -15.54
CA ILE A 109 2.48 -53.03 -16.42
C ILE A 109 1.12 -53.12 -15.73
N HIS A 110 0.76 -54.28 -15.17
CA HIS A 110 -0.48 -54.42 -14.40
C HIS A 110 -0.55 -53.43 -13.24
N LEU A 111 0.54 -53.22 -12.51
CA LEU A 111 0.58 -52.23 -11.43
C LEU A 111 0.41 -50.79 -11.95
N LEU A 112 0.87 -50.46 -13.17
CA LEU A 112 0.73 -49.15 -13.79
C LEU A 112 -0.65 -48.88 -14.35
N THR A 113 -1.32 -49.90 -14.89
CA THR A 113 -2.60 -49.75 -15.59
C THR A 113 -3.80 -50.11 -14.74
N ALA A 114 -3.60 -50.89 -13.66
CA ALA A 114 -4.66 -51.59 -12.93
C ALA A 114 -5.50 -52.57 -13.77
N GLU A 115 -5.08 -52.86 -15.01
CA GLU A 115 -5.73 -53.79 -15.93
C GLU A 115 -4.96 -55.11 -15.98
N HIS A 116 -5.67 -56.24 -16.04
CA HIS A 116 -5.02 -57.54 -16.04
C HIS A 116 -4.25 -57.77 -17.35
N PRO A 117 -3.01 -58.30 -17.35
CA PRO A 117 -2.20 -58.40 -18.58
C PRO A 117 -2.88 -59.14 -19.74
N MET A 118 -3.73 -60.13 -19.47
CA MET A 118 -4.48 -60.84 -20.51
C MET A 118 -5.50 -59.96 -21.25
N GLU A 119 -6.05 -58.96 -20.58
CA GLU A 119 -7.03 -58.03 -21.18
C GLU A 119 -6.33 -57.02 -22.12
N LEU A 120 -5.02 -56.85 -21.93
CA LEU A 120 -4.17 -55.95 -22.72
C LEU A 120 -3.43 -56.68 -23.86
N GLU A 121 -3.45 -58.01 -23.87
CA GLU A 121 -2.66 -58.83 -24.77
C GLU A 121 -3.36 -59.02 -26.13
N ASN A 122 -2.65 -58.70 -27.21
CA ASN A 122 -3.12 -59.01 -28.55
C ASN A 122 -2.93 -60.51 -28.82
N VAL A 123 -4.04 -61.21 -29.12
CA VAL A 123 -4.08 -62.67 -29.31
C VAL A 123 -3.19 -63.15 -30.46
N GLU A 124 -2.99 -62.33 -31.50
CA GLU A 124 -2.20 -62.72 -32.67
C GLU A 124 -0.69 -62.49 -32.48
N THR A 125 -0.31 -61.43 -31.75
CA THR A 125 1.10 -61.02 -31.63
C THR A 125 1.71 -61.32 -30.26
N GLY A 126 0.91 -61.61 -29.24
CA GLY A 126 1.34 -61.78 -27.85
C GLY A 126 1.88 -60.51 -27.18
N GLN A 127 1.75 -59.36 -27.84
CA GLN A 127 2.23 -58.07 -27.34
C GLN A 127 1.14 -57.35 -26.54
N LEU A 128 1.55 -56.62 -25.50
CA LEU A 128 0.65 -55.85 -24.64
C LEU A 128 0.41 -54.46 -25.21
N SER A 129 -0.86 -54.09 -25.42
CA SER A 129 -1.28 -52.74 -25.81
C SER A 129 -1.68 -51.91 -24.58
N TRP A 130 -0.68 -51.49 -23.79
CA TRP A 130 -0.92 -50.95 -22.43
C TRP A 130 -0.65 -49.45 -22.25
N ARG A 131 0.18 -48.83 -23.12
CA ARG A 131 0.68 -47.45 -22.92
C ARG A 131 -0.42 -46.39 -22.78
N GLN A 132 -1.60 -46.62 -23.36
CA GLN A 132 -2.75 -45.71 -23.28
C GLN A 132 -3.46 -45.70 -21.92
N TYR A 133 -3.23 -46.72 -21.10
CA TYR A 133 -3.85 -46.87 -19.79
C TYR A 133 -2.97 -46.32 -18.64
N ALA A 134 -1.76 -45.84 -18.93
CA ALA A 134 -0.82 -45.38 -17.91
C ALA A 134 -0.18 -44.03 -18.26
N THR A 135 -0.03 -43.14 -17.27
CA THR A 135 0.79 -41.93 -17.41
C THR A 135 2.24 -42.27 -17.09
N ILE A 136 3.06 -42.48 -18.12
CA ILE A 136 4.44 -42.94 -18.01
C ILE A 136 5.38 -42.20 -18.97
N THR A 137 6.63 -42.00 -18.55
CA THR A 137 7.67 -41.45 -19.42
C THR A 137 8.01 -42.43 -20.56
N PRO A 138 8.19 -41.95 -21.81
CA PRO A 138 8.44 -42.83 -22.96
C PRO A 138 9.60 -43.80 -22.74
N ALA A 139 10.71 -43.32 -22.17
CA ALA A 139 11.89 -44.14 -21.92
C ALA A 139 11.67 -45.27 -20.89
N PHE A 140 10.75 -45.08 -19.93
CA PHE A 140 10.40 -46.16 -19.01
C PHE A 140 9.41 -47.14 -19.63
N ALA A 141 8.48 -46.66 -20.47
CA ALA A 141 7.59 -47.52 -21.25
C ALA A 141 8.36 -48.41 -22.24
N ASP A 142 9.35 -47.85 -22.95
CA ASP A 142 10.21 -48.60 -23.87
C ASP A 142 10.96 -49.75 -23.16
N LEU A 143 11.38 -49.53 -21.91
CA LEU A 143 12.02 -50.58 -21.11
C LEU A 143 11.05 -51.69 -20.72
N LEU A 144 9.82 -51.35 -20.32
CA LEU A 144 8.81 -52.34 -19.97
C LEU A 144 8.39 -53.18 -21.18
N ASP A 145 8.25 -52.55 -22.36
CA ASP A 145 7.98 -53.27 -23.61
C ASP A 145 9.11 -54.23 -23.99
N MET A 146 10.37 -53.81 -23.78
CA MET A 146 11.53 -54.67 -23.98
C MET A 146 11.52 -55.87 -23.02
N MET A 147 11.13 -55.67 -21.75
CA MET A 147 11.03 -56.76 -20.78
C MET A 147 9.96 -57.79 -21.18
N THR A 148 8.83 -57.34 -21.73
CA THR A 148 7.69 -58.20 -22.07
C THR A 148 7.68 -58.65 -23.53
N HIS A 149 8.81 -58.59 -24.22
CA HIS A 149 8.88 -59.01 -25.62
C HIS A 149 8.59 -60.52 -25.76
N PRO A 150 7.75 -61.00 -26.70
CA PRO A 150 7.41 -62.42 -26.82
C PRO A 150 8.64 -63.33 -27.05
N GLN A 151 9.57 -62.90 -27.91
CA GLN A 151 10.85 -63.58 -28.17
C GLN A 151 11.87 -63.36 -27.03
N PRO A 152 12.39 -64.42 -26.37
CA PRO A 152 13.38 -64.35 -25.28
C PRO A 152 14.62 -63.53 -25.60
N GLU A 153 15.15 -63.64 -26.82
CA GLU A 153 16.38 -62.99 -27.28
C GLU A 153 16.31 -61.46 -27.31
N ASN A 154 15.10 -60.89 -27.39
CA ASN A 154 14.87 -59.44 -27.42
C ASN A 154 14.61 -58.84 -26.03
N ARG A 155 14.67 -59.67 -24.98
CA ARG A 155 14.54 -59.24 -23.58
C ARG A 155 15.92 -58.96 -22.97
N PRO A 156 16.00 -58.20 -21.87
CA PRO A 156 17.22 -58.16 -21.06
C PRO A 156 17.56 -59.58 -20.58
N GLN A 157 18.78 -60.04 -20.84
CA GLN A 157 19.15 -61.46 -20.63
C GLN A 157 19.47 -61.78 -19.16
N SER A 158 19.58 -60.76 -18.31
CA SER A 158 19.83 -60.93 -16.88
C SER A 158 19.31 -59.76 -16.06
N ALA A 159 18.99 -60.02 -14.78
CA ALA A 159 18.59 -58.97 -13.86
C ALA A 159 19.70 -57.92 -13.64
N ARG A 160 20.97 -58.28 -13.87
CA ARG A 160 22.10 -57.34 -13.84
C ARG A 160 22.05 -56.35 -15.02
N GLU A 161 21.73 -56.84 -16.21
CA GLU A 161 21.52 -56.00 -17.39
C GLU A 161 20.34 -55.05 -17.19
N LEU A 162 19.21 -55.57 -16.70
CA LEU A 162 18.02 -54.76 -16.39
C LEU A 162 18.33 -53.64 -15.38
N LYS A 163 19.09 -53.94 -14.31
CA LYS A 163 19.56 -52.91 -13.36
C LYS A 163 20.37 -51.80 -14.03
N ARG A 164 21.25 -52.15 -14.96
CA ARG A 164 22.06 -51.17 -15.68
C ARG A 164 21.17 -50.25 -16.52
N LEU A 165 20.17 -50.80 -17.21
CA LEU A 165 19.21 -50.03 -18.00
C LEU A 165 18.41 -49.08 -17.08
N LEU A 166 17.90 -49.56 -15.95
CA LEU A 166 17.20 -48.73 -14.97
C LEU A 166 18.07 -47.57 -14.48
N SER A 167 19.34 -47.82 -14.13
CA SER A 167 20.23 -46.76 -13.61
C SER A 167 20.48 -45.60 -14.59
N LYS A 168 20.41 -45.86 -15.92
CA LYS A 168 20.52 -44.79 -16.92
C LYS A 168 19.29 -43.88 -16.91
N LEU A 169 18.11 -44.42 -16.63
CA LEU A 169 16.86 -43.66 -16.58
C LEU A 169 16.80 -42.71 -15.36
N SER A 170 17.38 -43.09 -14.21
CA SER A 170 17.39 -42.25 -13.01
C SER A 170 18.29 -41.02 -13.11
N GLY A 171 19.38 -41.11 -13.88
CA GLY A 171 20.28 -39.98 -14.18
C GLY A 171 19.56 -38.82 -14.88
N ILE A 172 18.63 -39.14 -15.79
CA ILE A 172 17.84 -38.17 -16.57
C ILE A 172 16.82 -37.44 -15.68
N ARG A 173 16.13 -38.16 -14.77
CA ARG A 173 15.16 -37.57 -13.83
C ARG A 173 15.79 -36.61 -12.82
N THR A 174 17.03 -36.86 -12.40
CA THR A 174 17.70 -36.04 -11.37
C THR A 174 18.13 -34.67 -11.93
N GLN A 175 18.62 -34.63 -13.17
CA GLN A 175 19.03 -33.38 -13.81
C GLN A 175 17.85 -32.44 -14.10
N ALA A 176 16.69 -32.97 -14.49
CA ALA A 176 15.51 -32.16 -14.80
C ALA A 176 14.92 -31.44 -13.56
N LYS A 177 14.95 -32.09 -12.38
CA LYS A 177 14.43 -31.54 -11.11
C LYS A 177 15.30 -30.41 -10.54
N GLN A 178 16.61 -30.46 -10.79
CA GLN A 178 17.57 -29.47 -10.29
C GLN A 178 17.48 -28.15 -11.08
N GLN A 179 17.20 -28.21 -12.38
CA GLN A 179 17.02 -27.02 -13.22
C GLN A 179 15.73 -26.24 -12.88
N THR A 180 14.65 -26.94 -12.52
CA THR A 180 13.36 -26.31 -12.16
C THR A 180 13.44 -25.55 -10.83
N LEU A 181 14.08 -26.14 -9.82
CA LEU A 181 14.29 -25.49 -8.53
C LEU A 181 15.15 -24.23 -8.65
N THR A 182 16.18 -24.27 -9.49
CA THR A 182 17.08 -23.12 -9.71
C THR A 182 16.33 -21.96 -10.37
N ARG A 183 15.47 -22.23 -11.36
CA ARG A 183 14.62 -21.21 -12.00
C ARG A 183 13.61 -20.62 -11.02
N TRP A 184 12.96 -21.44 -10.19
CA TRP A 184 12.03 -20.98 -9.16
C TRP A 184 12.71 -20.02 -8.18
N TRP A 185 13.86 -20.39 -7.62
CA TRP A 185 14.61 -19.56 -6.67
C TRP A 185 15.05 -18.21 -7.26
N GLN A 186 15.46 -18.17 -8.54
CA GLN A 186 15.82 -16.91 -9.21
C GLN A 186 14.60 -15.98 -9.35
N GLN A 187 13.44 -16.54 -9.68
CA GLN A 187 12.20 -15.77 -9.84
C GLN A 187 11.67 -15.22 -8.51
N THR A 188 11.73 -16.01 -7.43
CA THR A 188 11.33 -15.55 -6.08
C THR A 188 12.22 -14.42 -5.58
N LYS A 189 13.54 -14.51 -5.84
CA LYS A 189 14.51 -13.48 -5.44
C LYS A 189 14.26 -12.14 -6.16
N ALA A 190 13.90 -12.17 -7.44
CA ALA A 190 13.54 -10.98 -8.20
C ALA A 190 12.26 -10.31 -7.65
N GLN A 191 11.22 -11.08 -7.33
CA GLN A 191 9.98 -10.55 -6.75
C GLN A 191 10.19 -9.92 -5.37
N MET A 192 11.03 -10.52 -4.51
CA MET A 192 11.35 -9.93 -3.21
C MET A 192 12.13 -8.61 -3.32
N GLN A 193 13.02 -8.48 -4.31
CA GLN A 193 13.75 -7.23 -4.56
C GLN A 193 12.83 -6.11 -5.08
N GLU A 194 11.87 -6.45 -5.94
CA GLU A 194 10.85 -5.51 -6.44
C GLU A 194 9.99 -4.97 -5.28
N GLY A 195 9.50 -5.85 -4.39
CA GLY A 195 8.70 -5.48 -3.22
C GLY A 195 9.45 -4.57 -2.22
N ARG A 196 10.76 -4.79 -2.05
CA ARG A 196 11.63 -3.96 -1.19
C ARG A 196 11.86 -2.56 -1.77
N LYS A 197 11.96 -2.44 -3.10
CA LYS A 197 12.06 -1.14 -3.79
C LYS A 197 10.78 -0.32 -3.62
N VAL A 198 9.60 -0.94 -3.83
CA VAL A 198 8.30 -0.26 -3.70
C VAL A 198 8.04 0.22 -2.27
N THR A 199 8.36 -0.59 -1.27
CA THR A 199 8.23 -0.20 0.15
C THR A 199 9.18 0.93 0.52
N SER A 200 10.45 0.89 0.07
CA SER A 200 11.40 1.99 0.30
C SER A 200 10.97 3.29 -0.39
N ALA A 201 10.42 3.23 -1.60
CA ALA A 201 9.94 4.41 -2.32
C ALA A 201 8.71 5.05 -1.64
N ARG A 202 7.79 4.25 -1.10
CA ARG A 202 6.65 4.76 -0.31
C ARG A 202 7.10 5.46 0.97
N LEU A 203 8.07 4.88 1.69
CA LEU A 203 8.63 5.48 2.90
C LEU A 203 9.36 6.80 2.60
N VAL A 204 10.11 6.88 1.51
CA VAL A 204 10.77 8.13 1.07
C VAL A 204 9.75 9.21 0.73
N ARG A 205 8.68 8.87 -0.02
CA ARG A 205 7.60 9.81 -0.32
C ARG A 205 6.88 10.30 0.93
N LEU A 206 6.60 9.41 1.88
CA LEU A 206 5.97 9.77 3.15
C LEU A 206 6.86 10.72 3.97
N ARG A 207 8.17 10.43 4.08
CA ARG A 207 9.13 11.31 4.75
C ARG A 207 9.20 12.70 4.09
N GLN A 208 9.24 12.75 2.76
CA GLN A 208 9.25 14.02 2.02
C GLN A 208 7.96 14.82 2.25
N ALA A 209 6.80 14.17 2.25
CA ALA A 209 5.52 14.80 2.53
C ALA A 209 5.47 15.39 3.96
N ILE A 210 5.96 14.64 4.96
CA ILE A 210 6.03 15.12 6.35
C ILE A 210 6.97 16.32 6.45
N LEU A 211 8.19 16.24 5.89
CA LEU A 211 9.15 17.34 5.92
C LEU A 211 8.62 18.59 5.22
N TRP A 212 7.93 18.41 4.09
CA TRP A 212 7.26 19.50 3.40
C TRP A 212 6.17 20.12 4.28
N GLY A 213 5.32 19.30 4.90
CA GLY A 213 4.26 19.78 5.81
C GLY A 213 4.81 20.57 6.99
N VAL A 214 5.87 20.09 7.65
CA VAL A 214 6.53 20.79 8.76
C VAL A 214 7.08 22.15 8.30
N LYS A 215 7.75 22.20 7.14
CA LYS A 215 8.25 23.46 6.58
C LYS A 215 7.13 24.45 6.27
N GLN A 216 6.01 23.98 5.72
CA GLN A 216 4.85 24.82 5.42
C GLN A 216 4.25 25.44 6.69
N VAL A 217 4.04 24.63 7.74
CA VAL A 217 3.51 25.13 9.02
C VAL A 217 4.47 26.13 9.67
N GLY A 218 5.78 25.87 9.64
CA GLY A 218 6.79 26.79 10.17
C GLY A 218 6.78 28.14 9.44
N TRP A 219 6.72 28.11 8.10
CA TRP A 219 6.63 29.33 7.30
C TRP A 219 5.32 30.10 7.54
N ALA A 220 4.18 29.41 7.55
CA ALA A 220 2.86 30.00 7.83
C ALA A 220 2.81 30.71 9.20
N THR A 221 3.44 30.11 10.20
CA THR A 221 3.54 30.69 11.56
C THR A 221 4.35 31.98 11.53
N LEU A 222 5.55 31.95 10.94
CA LEU A 222 6.41 33.14 10.84
C LEU A 222 5.74 34.26 10.05
N ALA A 223 5.04 33.92 8.96
CA ALA A 223 4.30 34.88 8.17
C ALA A 223 3.15 35.50 8.98
N THR A 224 2.35 34.69 9.70
CA THR A 224 1.28 35.20 10.57
C THR A 224 1.81 36.12 11.67
N VAL A 225 2.95 35.77 12.28
CA VAL A 225 3.61 36.63 13.29
C VAL A 225 4.03 37.97 12.68
N ARG A 226 4.62 37.94 11.47
CA ARG A 226 4.98 39.16 10.74
C ARG A 226 3.75 40.05 10.51
N GLU A 227 2.66 39.49 10.00
CA GLU A 227 1.42 40.25 9.73
C GLU A 227 0.86 40.90 10.97
N THR A 228 0.84 40.13 12.05
CA THR A 228 0.38 40.57 13.36
C THR A 228 1.18 41.81 13.78
N ILE A 229 2.52 41.72 13.79
CA ILE A 229 3.41 42.80 14.24
C ILE A 229 3.25 44.05 13.37
N PHE A 230 3.29 43.92 12.04
CA PHE A 230 3.22 45.08 11.16
C PHE A 230 1.84 45.76 11.19
N ALA A 231 0.75 44.99 11.27
CA ALA A 231 -0.59 45.55 11.45
C ALA A 231 -0.71 46.31 12.78
N GLY A 232 -0.18 45.73 13.87
CA GLY A 232 -0.15 46.36 15.19
C GLY A 232 0.67 47.65 15.22
N VAL A 233 1.91 47.62 14.68
CA VAL A 233 2.80 48.79 14.61
C VAL A 233 2.23 49.87 13.71
N GLY A 234 1.67 49.51 12.55
CA GLY A 234 1.01 50.45 11.65
C GLY A 234 -0.17 51.15 12.29
N ALA A 235 -1.04 50.39 12.98
CA ALA A 235 -2.16 50.93 13.73
C ALA A 235 -1.70 51.85 14.88
N MET A 236 -0.65 51.44 15.61
CA MET A 236 -0.05 52.23 16.70
C MET A 236 0.47 53.59 16.21
N ILE A 237 1.25 53.59 15.13
CA ILE A 237 1.82 54.81 14.55
C ILE A 237 0.70 55.70 14.00
N GLY A 238 -0.26 55.11 13.25
CA GLY A 238 -1.41 55.83 12.72
C GLY A 238 -2.24 56.48 13.83
N ALA A 239 -2.49 55.77 14.93
CA ALA A 239 -3.19 56.30 16.10
C ALA A 239 -2.41 57.43 16.76
N GLY A 240 -1.09 57.29 16.94
CA GLY A 240 -0.25 58.33 17.52
C GLY A 240 -0.25 59.61 16.68
N VAL A 241 -0.07 59.48 15.36
CA VAL A 241 -0.16 60.63 14.42
C VAL A 241 -1.56 61.22 14.43
N GLY A 242 -2.61 60.39 14.45
CA GLY A 242 -4.00 60.84 14.55
C GLY A 242 -4.26 61.68 15.80
N VAL A 243 -3.77 61.25 16.96
CA VAL A 243 -3.85 62.02 18.23
C VAL A 243 -3.13 63.35 18.11
N VAL A 244 -1.91 63.37 17.56
CA VAL A 244 -1.14 64.61 17.39
C VAL A 244 -1.89 65.57 16.46
N LEU A 245 -2.41 65.10 15.33
CA LEU A 245 -3.15 65.93 14.38
C LEU A 245 -4.45 66.48 14.99
N VAL A 246 -5.19 65.66 15.73
CA VAL A 246 -6.47 66.06 16.32
C VAL A 246 -6.29 66.96 17.53
N ALA A 247 -5.38 66.64 18.45
CA ALA A 247 -5.27 67.31 19.74
C ALA A 247 -4.18 68.38 19.83
N GLN A 248 -3.19 68.38 18.93
CA GLN A 248 -2.03 69.30 19.01
C GLN A 248 -1.92 70.24 17.80
N THR A 249 -2.80 70.13 16.80
CA THR A 249 -2.79 70.99 15.62
C THR A 249 -4.18 71.54 15.32
N GLN A 250 -4.25 72.68 14.62
CA GLN A 250 -5.52 73.27 14.18
C GLN A 250 -6.24 72.45 13.10
N LEU A 251 -5.56 71.46 12.50
CA LEU A 251 -6.14 70.63 11.43
C LEU A 251 -7.34 69.81 11.90
N GLY A 252 -7.37 69.39 13.18
CA GLY A 252 -8.52 68.68 13.75
C GLY A 252 -9.76 69.56 13.79
N ASP A 253 -9.61 70.82 14.22
CA ASP A 253 -10.69 71.80 14.33
C ASP A 253 -11.17 72.24 12.95
N ASP A 254 -10.25 72.56 12.03
CA ASP A 254 -10.56 72.94 10.64
C ASP A 254 -11.32 71.81 9.91
N PHE A 255 -10.89 70.57 10.11
CA PHE A 255 -11.55 69.40 9.54
C PHE A 255 -12.93 69.16 10.16
N ALA A 256 -13.06 69.29 11.48
CA ALA A 256 -14.33 69.17 12.17
C ALA A 256 -15.35 70.22 11.67
N GLU A 257 -14.91 71.47 11.51
CA GLU A 257 -15.74 72.53 10.97
C GLU A 257 -16.19 72.23 9.54
N LEU A 258 -15.26 71.83 8.67
CA LEU A 258 -15.57 71.43 7.29
C LEU A 258 -16.59 70.29 7.25
N LEU A 259 -16.34 69.23 8.03
CA LEU A 259 -17.18 68.05 8.07
C LEU A 259 -18.59 68.38 8.57
N ASN A 260 -18.71 69.19 9.63
CA ASN A 260 -20.00 69.62 10.17
C ASN A 260 -20.78 70.49 9.18
N ARG A 261 -20.10 71.40 8.45
CA ARG A 261 -20.73 72.16 7.37
C ARG A 261 -21.27 71.26 6.27
N VAL A 262 -20.51 70.24 5.85
CA VAL A 262 -20.93 69.30 4.79
C VAL A 262 -22.08 68.40 5.23
N LEU A 263 -22.05 67.87 6.45
CA LEU A 263 -23.03 66.88 6.91
C LEU A 263 -24.30 67.50 7.50
N PHE A 264 -24.17 68.63 8.21
CA PHE A 264 -25.25 69.21 9.02
C PHE A 264 -25.60 70.65 8.64
N GLY A 265 -24.89 71.25 7.68
CA GLY A 265 -25.19 72.60 7.19
C GLY A 265 -24.93 73.74 8.19
N SER A 266 -24.34 73.44 9.35
CA SER A 266 -23.96 74.44 10.36
C SER A 266 -22.70 74.00 11.13
N PRO A 267 -21.84 74.94 11.57
CA PRO A 267 -20.73 74.63 12.45
C PRO A 267 -21.28 74.39 13.86
N SER A 268 -21.61 73.14 14.19
CA SER A 268 -21.83 72.73 15.58
C SER A 268 -20.49 72.54 16.28
N GLU A 269 -20.39 72.92 17.56
CA GLU A 269 -19.21 72.67 18.40
C GLU A 269 -19.01 71.15 18.54
N GLY A 270 -17.92 70.61 17.99
CA GLY A 270 -17.81 69.16 17.81
C GLY A 270 -16.39 68.62 17.89
N ILE A 271 -15.89 68.46 19.11
CA ILE A 271 -14.70 67.63 19.40
C ILE A 271 -14.86 66.24 18.74
N ALA A 272 -16.07 65.70 18.71
CA ALA A 272 -16.38 64.40 18.13
C ALA A 272 -16.13 64.32 16.60
N SER A 273 -16.33 65.40 15.84
CA SER A 273 -16.13 65.39 14.38
C SER A 273 -14.65 65.33 13.99
N SER A 274 -13.76 65.83 14.86
CA SER A 274 -12.31 65.71 14.69
C SER A 274 -11.80 64.26 14.90
N GLU A 275 -12.51 63.45 15.70
CA GLU A 275 -12.17 62.03 15.93
C GLU A 275 -12.25 61.20 14.64
N VAL A 276 -13.07 61.61 13.68
CA VAL A 276 -13.16 60.97 12.34
C VAL A 276 -11.83 61.09 11.60
N LEU A 277 -11.15 62.23 11.69
CA LEU A 277 -9.82 62.42 11.11
C LEU A 277 -8.80 61.52 11.80
N GLY A 278 -8.80 61.49 13.14
CA GLY A 278 -7.94 60.62 13.92
C GLY A 278 -8.12 59.13 13.54
N LEU A 279 -9.37 58.69 13.38
CA LEU A 279 -9.72 57.36 12.92
C LEU A 279 -9.22 57.10 11.50
N ALA A 280 -9.44 58.03 10.58
CA ALA A 280 -8.99 57.89 9.19
C ALA A 280 -7.45 57.72 9.10
N ILE A 281 -6.69 58.53 9.84
CA ILE A 281 -5.22 58.42 9.89
C ILE A 281 -4.79 57.10 10.55
N THR A 282 -5.51 56.64 11.56
CA THR A 282 -5.29 55.33 12.17
C THR A 282 -5.53 54.20 11.17
N GLY A 283 -6.60 54.28 10.39
CA GLY A 283 -6.90 53.34 9.31
C GLY A 283 -5.83 53.34 8.22
N PHE A 284 -5.32 54.52 7.85
CA PHE A 284 -4.20 54.64 6.93
C PHE A 284 -2.95 53.90 7.44
N GLY A 285 -2.57 54.13 8.70
CA GLY A 285 -1.43 53.46 9.32
C GLY A 285 -1.61 51.94 9.41
N THR A 286 -2.82 51.49 9.77
CA THR A 286 -3.17 50.07 9.81
C THR A 286 -3.04 49.41 8.44
N GLY A 287 -3.59 50.05 7.41
CA GLY A 287 -3.49 49.60 6.02
C GLY A 287 -2.06 49.59 5.51
N LEU A 288 -1.27 50.62 5.81
CA LEU A 288 0.14 50.68 5.45
C LEU A 288 0.96 49.57 6.13
N GLY A 289 0.69 49.27 7.40
CA GLY A 289 1.30 48.16 8.12
C GLY A 289 1.05 46.83 7.41
N LEU A 290 -0.20 46.55 7.05
CA LEU A 290 -0.56 45.33 6.29
C LEU A 290 0.04 45.30 4.88
N ALA A 291 0.22 46.47 4.25
CA ALA A 291 0.83 46.55 2.93
C ALA A 291 2.34 46.26 2.97
N VAL A 292 3.05 46.85 3.94
CA VAL A 292 4.50 46.65 4.17
C VAL A 292 4.82 45.21 4.53
N ALA A 293 3.88 44.50 5.14
CA ALA A 293 4.04 43.10 5.44
C ALA A 293 4.14 42.22 4.17
N GLU A 294 3.69 42.73 2.99
CA GLU A 294 3.83 42.17 1.63
C GLU A 294 3.31 40.72 1.45
N SER A 295 2.58 40.21 2.43
CA SER A 295 2.28 38.80 2.60
C SER A 295 1.18 38.23 1.74
N TYR A 296 0.28 39.08 1.28
CA TYR A 296 -0.99 38.68 0.68
C TYR A 296 -0.97 38.69 -0.85
N GLY A 297 0.22 38.83 -1.46
CA GLY A 297 0.39 38.73 -2.91
C GLY A 297 -0.06 39.97 -3.68
N GLN A 298 -0.10 41.14 -3.03
CA GLN A 298 -0.39 42.42 -3.68
C GLN A 298 0.72 42.76 -4.68
N ARG A 299 0.42 42.67 -5.99
CA ARG A 299 1.42 42.91 -7.04
C ARG A 299 1.39 44.30 -7.68
N ASN A 300 0.29 45.05 -7.55
CA ASN A 300 0.07 46.22 -8.42
C ASN A 300 -0.17 47.56 -7.69
N TYR A 301 -0.54 47.58 -6.41
CA TYR A 301 -0.86 48.84 -5.71
C TYR A 301 -0.43 48.80 -4.22
N PRO A 302 0.85 49.06 -3.90
CA PRO A 302 1.38 48.90 -2.53
C PRO A 302 0.78 49.90 -1.52
N LEU A 303 0.20 51.01 -1.97
CA LEU A 303 -0.46 51.98 -1.08
C LEU A 303 -1.97 51.78 -0.99
N TRP A 304 -2.55 50.86 -1.77
CA TRP A 304 -4.01 50.68 -1.82
C TRP A 304 -4.62 50.30 -0.47
N PRO A 305 -4.02 49.39 0.34
CA PRO A 305 -4.55 49.11 1.66
C PRO A 305 -4.54 50.31 2.60
N ALA A 306 -3.55 51.19 2.49
CA ALA A 306 -3.51 52.42 3.29
C ALA A 306 -4.64 53.38 2.90
N VAL A 307 -4.90 53.55 1.60
CA VAL A 307 -6.01 54.40 1.10
C VAL A 307 -7.37 53.83 1.51
N VAL A 308 -7.59 52.53 1.35
CA VAL A 308 -8.86 51.89 1.76
C VAL A 308 -8.99 51.87 3.28
N GLY A 309 -7.89 51.68 4.01
CA GLY A 309 -7.84 51.82 5.46
C GLY A 309 -8.31 53.20 5.92
N PHE A 310 -7.78 54.27 5.30
CA PHE A 310 -8.21 55.65 5.56
C PHE A 310 -9.71 55.84 5.37
N LEU A 311 -10.23 55.45 4.20
CA LEU A 311 -11.64 55.62 3.86
C LEU A 311 -12.56 54.79 4.75
N SER A 312 -12.20 53.53 5.02
CA SER A 312 -13.03 52.63 5.82
C SER A 312 -13.12 53.06 7.28
N TYR A 313 -12.02 53.55 7.86
CA TYR A 313 -12.03 54.07 9.23
C TYR A 313 -12.72 55.45 9.31
N ALA A 314 -12.64 56.28 8.27
CA ALA A 314 -13.42 57.52 8.20
C ALA A 314 -14.93 57.22 8.19
N ILE A 315 -15.39 56.25 7.38
CA ILE A 315 -16.78 55.80 7.37
C ILE A 315 -17.19 55.24 8.74
N ALA A 316 -16.32 54.44 9.37
CA ALA A 316 -16.55 53.93 10.72
C ALA A 316 -16.66 55.06 11.76
N GLY A 317 -15.88 56.12 11.62
CA GLY A 317 -16.00 57.34 12.44
C GLY A 317 -17.33 58.06 12.25
N LEU A 318 -17.87 58.12 11.02
CA LEU A 318 -19.19 58.70 10.79
C LEU A 318 -20.31 57.87 11.46
N ILE A 319 -20.19 56.54 11.42
CA ILE A 319 -21.12 55.62 12.12
C ILE A 319 -21.04 55.85 13.64
N TRP A 320 -19.82 56.06 14.16
CA TRP A 320 -19.58 56.35 15.56
C TRP A 320 -20.30 57.62 16.05
N LEU A 321 -20.34 58.65 15.21
CA LEU A 321 -21.03 59.91 15.47
C LEU A 321 -22.56 59.82 15.35
N GLY A 322 -23.06 59.03 14.40
CA GLY A 322 -24.46 59.10 13.97
C GLY A 322 -25.46 58.25 14.75
N LEU A 323 -25.02 57.29 15.58
CA LEU A 323 -25.92 56.30 16.19
C LEU A 323 -25.93 56.33 17.72
N PRO A 324 -27.06 56.65 18.38
CA PRO A 324 -27.19 56.63 19.84
C PRO A 324 -27.41 55.22 20.40
N ILE A 325 -26.53 54.27 20.03
CA ILE A 325 -26.59 52.87 20.45
C ILE A 325 -25.50 52.55 21.49
N ARG A 326 -25.56 51.35 22.11
CA ARG A 326 -24.55 50.88 23.07
C ARG A 326 -23.16 50.80 22.42
N LEU A 327 -22.14 51.10 23.21
CA LEU A 327 -20.73 51.10 22.81
C LEU A 327 -20.30 49.82 22.08
N GLU A 328 -20.65 48.66 22.62
CA GLU A 328 -20.32 47.35 22.05
C GLU A 328 -20.87 47.19 20.62
N LEU A 329 -22.11 47.65 20.40
CA LEU A 329 -22.75 47.60 19.08
C LEU A 329 -22.11 48.59 18.12
N ARG A 330 -21.70 49.79 18.58
CA ARG A 330 -20.96 50.74 17.74
C ARG A 330 -19.64 50.14 17.26
N LEU A 331 -18.88 49.55 18.18
CA LEU A 331 -17.60 48.91 17.85
C LEU A 331 -17.79 47.74 16.88
N LEU A 332 -18.82 46.91 17.08
CA LEU A 332 -19.12 45.81 16.17
C LEU A 332 -19.51 46.31 14.77
N LEU A 333 -20.29 47.39 14.66
CA LEU A 333 -20.62 48.01 13.38
C LEU A 333 -19.38 48.61 12.71
N MET A 334 -18.51 49.28 13.46
CA MET A 334 -17.24 49.80 12.95
C MET A 334 -16.37 48.67 12.38
N LEU A 335 -16.14 47.60 13.14
CA LEU A 335 -15.38 46.45 12.68
C LEU A 335 -16.02 45.79 11.46
N GLY A 336 -17.36 45.71 11.44
CA GLY A 336 -18.14 45.17 10.33
C GLY A 336 -18.01 45.96 9.03
N VAL A 337 -17.61 47.24 9.09
CA VAL A 337 -17.30 48.07 7.92
C VAL A 337 -15.81 48.04 7.60
N THR A 338 -14.95 48.22 8.61
CA THR A 338 -13.50 48.36 8.38
C THR A 338 -12.87 47.06 7.91
N ILE A 339 -13.14 45.94 8.60
CA ILE A 339 -12.46 44.67 8.33
C ILE A 339 -12.74 44.17 6.91
N PRO A 340 -13.99 44.10 6.40
CA PRO A 340 -14.23 43.64 5.04
C PRO A 340 -13.58 44.52 3.96
N LEU A 341 -13.62 45.85 4.13
CA LEU A 341 -13.02 46.79 3.18
C LEU A 341 -11.48 46.69 3.16
N VAL A 342 -10.87 46.66 4.34
CA VAL A 342 -9.42 46.45 4.46
C VAL A 342 -9.04 45.08 3.90
N THR A 343 -9.77 44.03 4.23
CA THR A 343 -9.54 42.67 3.71
C THR A 343 -9.64 42.63 2.18
N TRP A 344 -10.62 43.31 1.59
CA TRP A 344 -10.76 43.45 0.14
C TRP A 344 -9.56 44.17 -0.49
N SER A 345 -9.07 45.22 0.15
CA SER A 345 -7.90 45.98 -0.33
C SER A 345 -6.62 45.16 -0.39
N LEU A 346 -6.52 44.07 0.40
CA LEU A 346 -5.36 43.19 0.41
C LEU A 346 -5.28 42.27 -0.82
N GLY A 347 -6.29 42.29 -1.70
CA GLY A 347 -6.30 41.53 -2.94
C GLY A 347 -6.82 40.09 -2.81
N PHE A 348 -7.50 39.76 -1.71
CA PHE A 348 -8.17 38.47 -1.55
C PHE A 348 -9.41 38.38 -2.47
N SER A 349 -9.22 37.99 -3.72
CA SER A 349 -10.33 37.78 -4.65
C SER A 349 -11.05 36.44 -4.45
N SER A 350 -10.33 35.42 -3.98
CA SER A 350 -10.89 34.13 -3.57
C SER A 350 -11.15 34.12 -2.06
N TYR A 351 -12.32 33.64 -1.62
CA TYR A 351 -12.69 33.52 -0.20
C TYR A 351 -12.69 34.83 0.61
N LEU A 352 -12.92 35.99 -0.03
CA LEU A 352 -13.00 37.30 0.64
C LEU A 352 -13.90 37.28 1.90
N TRP A 353 -15.07 36.65 1.79
CA TRP A 353 -16.04 36.53 2.88
C TRP A 353 -15.49 35.73 4.05
N LEU A 354 -14.71 34.67 3.78
CA LEU A 354 -14.09 33.84 4.82
C LEU A 354 -13.01 34.63 5.56
N HIS A 355 -12.13 35.30 4.82
CA HIS A 355 -11.07 36.13 5.41
C HIS A 355 -11.66 37.23 6.31
N SER A 356 -12.69 37.91 5.79
CA SER A 356 -13.38 38.99 6.51
C SER A 356 -14.11 38.45 7.75
N ALA A 357 -14.79 37.30 7.65
CA ALA A 357 -15.52 36.70 8.77
C ALA A 357 -14.58 36.23 9.89
N ILE A 358 -13.47 35.57 9.56
CA ILE A 358 -12.47 35.13 10.54
C ILE A 358 -11.84 36.34 11.24
N ALA A 359 -11.46 37.37 10.46
CA ALA A 359 -10.90 38.59 11.01
C ALA A 359 -11.89 39.35 11.89
N LEU A 360 -13.16 39.46 11.48
CA LEU A 360 -14.21 40.11 12.25
C LEU A 360 -14.49 39.37 13.56
N PHE A 361 -14.60 38.05 13.52
CA PHE A 361 -14.83 37.24 14.70
C PHE A 361 -13.64 37.30 15.67
N GLY A 362 -12.40 37.11 15.19
CA GLY A 362 -11.21 37.11 16.04
C GLY A 362 -10.94 38.47 16.69
N THR A 363 -11.05 39.54 15.91
CA THR A 363 -10.86 40.92 16.40
C THR A 363 -12.00 41.31 17.35
N GLY A 364 -13.25 41.05 16.97
CA GLY A 364 -14.43 41.36 17.78
C GLY A 364 -14.47 40.60 19.10
N PHE A 365 -14.13 39.31 19.09
CA PHE A 365 -14.05 38.48 20.30
C PHE A 365 -13.00 39.03 21.29
N THR A 366 -11.83 39.40 20.78
CA THR A 366 -10.75 39.95 21.62
C THR A 366 -11.15 41.29 22.22
N LEU A 367 -11.74 42.19 21.42
CA LEU A 367 -12.21 43.48 21.92
C LEU A 367 -13.36 43.33 22.92
N PHE A 368 -14.29 42.41 22.69
CA PHE A 368 -15.36 42.13 23.65
C PHE A 368 -14.80 41.71 25.03
N HIS A 369 -13.79 40.83 25.05
CA HIS A 369 -13.15 40.41 26.30
C HIS A 369 -12.34 41.53 26.95
N LEU A 370 -11.66 42.36 26.15
CA LEU A 370 -10.93 43.52 26.64
C LEU A 370 -11.85 44.52 27.34
N LEU A 371 -13.07 44.70 26.82
CA LEU A 371 -14.03 45.68 27.31
C LEU A 371 -14.95 45.16 28.41
N ASN A 372 -15.15 43.84 28.54
CA ASN A 372 -16.08 43.28 29.51
C ASN A 372 -15.44 42.38 30.58
N GLY A 373 -14.18 41.95 30.42
CA GLY A 373 -13.60 40.85 31.21
C GLY A 373 -12.40 41.17 32.11
N ASN A 374 -11.88 42.41 32.13
CA ASN A 374 -10.63 42.74 32.84
C ASN A 374 -10.70 44.13 33.50
N GLY A 375 -9.94 44.40 34.56
CA GLY A 375 -9.82 45.74 35.16
C GLY A 375 -9.31 46.82 34.20
N LEU A 376 -8.68 46.42 33.08
CA LEU A 376 -8.37 47.31 31.96
C LEU A 376 -9.62 47.90 31.29
N SER A 377 -10.78 47.26 31.37
CA SER A 377 -12.03 47.79 30.81
C SER A 377 -12.41 49.12 31.42
N ALA A 378 -12.13 49.33 32.72
CA ALA A 378 -12.39 50.60 33.39
C ALA A 378 -11.58 51.74 32.76
N LEU A 379 -10.32 51.48 32.34
CA LEU A 379 -9.48 52.49 31.69
C LEU A 379 -10.03 52.91 30.32
N PHE A 380 -10.57 51.96 29.55
CA PHE A 380 -11.12 52.21 28.21
C PHE A 380 -12.54 52.80 28.28
N LEU A 381 -13.40 52.27 29.14
CA LEU A 381 -14.80 52.67 29.26
C LEU A 381 -14.98 54.03 29.95
N GLN A 382 -14.21 54.31 31.01
CA GLN A 382 -14.35 55.55 31.79
C GLN A 382 -13.87 56.78 31.02
N ASN A 383 -12.90 56.61 30.13
CA ASN A 383 -12.32 57.72 29.36
C ASN A 383 -13.02 57.96 28.03
N ASN A 384 -14.04 57.18 27.66
CA ASN A 384 -14.51 57.01 26.28
C ASN A 384 -13.36 56.43 25.42
N ILE A 385 -13.60 55.47 24.54
CA ILE A 385 -12.48 54.70 23.92
C ILE A 385 -11.84 55.46 22.75
N LEU A 386 -12.62 56.31 22.09
CA LEU A 386 -12.23 57.06 20.89
C LEU A 386 -11.86 58.55 21.03
N PRO A 387 -11.81 59.18 22.21
CA PRO A 387 -11.32 60.53 22.29
C PRO A 387 -9.81 60.48 22.04
N PHE A 388 -9.41 61.08 20.92
CA PHE A 388 -8.02 61.29 20.52
C PHE A 388 -7.30 62.31 21.44
N THR A 389 -7.67 62.35 22.72
CA THR A 389 -7.10 63.22 23.75
C THR A 389 -6.08 62.48 24.62
N ASN A 390 -6.19 61.15 24.75
CA ASN A 390 -5.25 60.34 25.52
C ASN A 390 -4.37 59.47 24.60
N LEU A 391 -3.17 59.97 24.30
CA LEU A 391 -2.21 59.31 23.39
C LEU A 391 -1.97 57.83 23.73
N ASN A 392 -1.71 57.52 24.99
CA ASN A 392 -1.33 56.16 25.41
C ASN A 392 -2.49 55.18 25.27
N LEU A 393 -3.71 55.58 25.68
CA LEU A 393 -4.88 54.72 25.59
C LEU A 393 -5.30 54.51 24.13
N THR A 394 -5.29 55.56 23.31
CA THR A 394 -5.63 55.46 21.89
C THR A 394 -4.63 54.58 21.13
N MET A 395 -3.33 54.80 21.33
CA MET A 395 -2.29 53.94 20.73
C MET A 395 -2.42 52.50 21.20
N GLY A 396 -2.63 52.27 22.50
CA GLY A 396 -2.80 50.92 23.05
C GLY A 396 -4.01 50.18 22.47
N PHE A 397 -5.16 50.84 22.38
CA PHE A 397 -6.38 50.26 21.81
C PHE A 397 -6.20 49.84 20.35
N PHE A 398 -5.68 50.75 19.52
CA PHE A 398 -5.48 50.46 18.10
C PHE A 398 -4.34 49.49 17.83
N THR A 399 -3.32 49.44 18.70
CA THR A 399 -2.29 48.39 18.63
C THR A 399 -2.92 47.02 18.83
N VAL A 400 -3.74 46.82 19.87
CA VAL A 400 -4.42 45.54 20.12
C VAL A 400 -5.36 45.18 18.97
N THR A 401 -6.10 46.15 18.45
CA THR A 401 -6.98 45.98 17.29
C THR A 401 -6.19 45.55 16.05
N GLY A 402 -5.06 46.21 15.76
CA GLY A 402 -4.19 45.89 14.63
C GLY A 402 -3.55 44.50 14.76
N LEU A 403 -3.02 44.16 15.95
CA LEU A 403 -2.43 42.84 16.23
C LEU A 403 -3.45 41.73 16.00
N THR A 404 -4.65 41.86 16.57
CA THR A 404 -5.69 40.83 16.50
C THR A 404 -6.25 40.68 15.09
N MET A 405 -6.40 41.78 14.36
CA MET A 405 -6.79 41.76 12.95
C MET A 405 -5.71 41.08 12.08
N GLY A 406 -4.44 41.48 12.22
CA GLY A 406 -3.31 40.89 11.47
C GLY A 406 -3.13 39.40 11.76
N PHE A 407 -3.27 38.99 13.02
CA PHE A 407 -3.25 37.57 13.42
C PHE A 407 -4.38 36.78 12.75
N SER A 408 -5.61 37.30 12.81
CA SER A 408 -6.78 36.61 12.26
C SER A 408 -6.72 36.51 10.73
N LEU A 409 -6.23 37.54 10.05
CA LEU A 409 -5.99 37.52 8.60
C LEU A 409 -4.86 36.56 8.23
N GLY A 410 -3.75 36.54 8.99
CA GLY A 410 -2.66 35.60 8.80
C GLY A 410 -3.10 34.14 8.97
N LEU A 411 -3.85 33.82 10.03
CA LEU A 411 -4.45 32.49 10.21
C LEU A 411 -5.35 32.12 9.03
N SER A 412 -6.21 33.04 8.61
CA SER A 412 -7.16 32.80 7.52
C SER A 412 -6.45 32.49 6.20
N TYR A 413 -5.43 33.28 5.86
CA TYR A 413 -4.71 33.14 4.60
C TYR A 413 -3.71 31.98 4.59
N TYR A 414 -2.93 31.80 5.67
CA TYR A 414 -1.85 30.81 5.69
C TYR A 414 -2.26 29.42 6.18
N ILE A 415 -3.38 29.30 6.89
CA ILE A 415 -3.84 28.02 7.45
C ILE A 415 -5.16 27.59 6.82
N PHE A 416 -6.20 28.42 6.93
CA PHE A 416 -7.54 28.02 6.51
C PHE A 416 -7.70 27.92 4.99
N GLN A 417 -7.20 28.89 4.23
CA GLN A 417 -7.33 28.86 2.77
C GLN A 417 -6.59 27.66 2.12
N PRO A 418 -5.35 27.30 2.47
CA PRO A 418 -4.71 26.09 1.98
C PRO A 418 -5.45 24.81 2.38
N LEU A 419 -6.00 24.76 3.60
CA LEU A 419 -6.79 23.62 4.08
C LEU A 419 -8.07 23.44 3.24
N LEU A 420 -8.77 24.52 2.94
CA LEU A 420 -9.98 24.49 2.10
C LEU A 420 -9.66 24.07 0.66
N ARG A 421 -8.60 24.63 0.07
CA ARG A 421 -8.14 24.20 -1.27
C ARG A 421 -7.77 22.72 -1.31
N TRP A 422 -7.19 22.19 -0.23
CA TRP A 422 -6.88 20.77 -0.12
C TRP A 422 -8.14 19.90 -0.01
N LEU A 423 -9.17 20.37 0.71
CA LEU A 423 -10.47 19.69 0.79
C LEU A 423 -11.22 19.71 -0.55
N GLU A 424 -11.15 20.80 -1.31
CA GLU A 424 -11.80 20.92 -2.63
C GLU A 424 -11.14 20.05 -3.71
N HIS A 425 -9.85 19.70 -3.56
CA HIS A 425 -9.11 18.85 -4.49
C HIS A 425 -9.14 17.34 -4.13
N ARG A 426 -9.86 16.95 -3.08
CA ARG A 426 -10.13 15.55 -2.70
C ARG A 426 -11.53 15.15 -3.14
#